data_AF-A0A496RBB9-F1
#
_entry.id   AF-A0A496RBB9-F1
#
_cell.length_a   1.000
_cell.length_b   1.000
_cell.length_c   1.000
_cell.angle_alpha   90.00
_cell.angle_beta   90.00
_cell.angle_gamma   90.00
#
_symmetry.space_group_name_H-M   'P 1'
#
loop_
_entity.id
_entity.type
_entity.pdbx_description
1 polymer ?
#
loop_
_entity_poly.entity_id
_entity_poly.type
_entity_poly.pdbx_seq_one_letter_code
_entity_poly.pdbx_strand_id
1 'polypeptide(L)' 'MKVDKVSFGELVIGTGIYGSLPVTDEVVKTAKELSVNLVVKKLKDAVLYLEEPDTNFVLHLTCRALI' A
#
# COMPACT_ATOMS: atom_id res chain seq x y z
N MET A 1 16.89 -2.57 -27.60
CA MET A 1 17.10 -2.86 -26.17
C MET A 1 15.84 -2.45 -25.43
N LYS A 2 15.00 -3.42 -25.02
CA LYS A 2 14.00 -3.15 -23.99
C LYS A 2 14.79 -3.18 -22.69
N VAL A 3 14.91 -2.02 -22.03
CA VAL A 3 15.45 -1.99 -20.67
C VAL A 3 14.37 -2.66 -19.83
N ASP A 4 14.66 -3.87 -19.33
CA ASP A 4 13.77 -4.55 -18.41
C ASP A 4 13.48 -3.58 -17.27
N LYS A 5 12.20 -3.21 -17.12
CA LYS A 5 11.74 -2.33 -16.05
C LYS A 5 12.11 -3.05 -14.75
N VAL A 6 13.12 -2.54 -14.04
CA VAL A 6 13.47 -3.05 -12.70
C VAL A 6 12.24 -2.82 -11.84
N SER A 7 11.44 -3.85 -11.64
CA SER A 7 10.20 -3.77 -10.89
C SER A 7 10.53 -3.91 -9.41
N PHE A 8 10.75 -2.76 -8.79
CA PHE A 8 10.53 -2.60 -7.35
C PHE A 8 9.15 -3.16 -7.01
N GLY A 9 9.06 -4.12 -6.08
CA GLY A 9 7.76 -4.68 -5.71
C GLY A 9 6.82 -3.57 -5.23
N GLU A 10 5.57 -3.59 -5.67
CA GLU A 10 4.56 -2.63 -5.20
C GLU A 10 3.88 -3.17 -3.95
N LEU A 11 3.65 -2.29 -2.97
CA LEU A 11 2.88 -2.59 -1.77
C LEU A 11 1.79 -1.52 -1.60
N VAL A 12 0.54 -1.94 -1.69
CA VAL A 12 -0.63 -1.10 -1.42
C VAL A 12 -1.12 -1.34 0.00
N ILE A 13 -1.16 -0.29 0.83
CA ILE A 13 -1.77 -0.31 2.16
C ILE A 13 -3.15 0.34 2.09
N GLY A 14 -4.18 -0.46 2.32
CA GLY A 14 -5.56 -0.01 2.51
C GLY A 14 -5.80 0.36 3.97
N THR A 15 -5.90 1.66 4.29
CA THR A 15 -5.93 2.18 5.67
C THR A 15 -7.29 2.12 6.36
N GLY A 16 -8.22 1.29 5.88
CA GLY A 16 -9.61 1.27 6.33
C GLY A 16 -10.53 2.19 5.54
N ILE A 17 -11.84 2.03 5.78
CA ILE A 17 -12.91 2.81 5.14
C ILE A 17 -12.71 4.31 5.36
N TYR A 18 -12.36 4.71 6.59
CA TYR A 18 -12.15 6.11 6.97
C TYR A 18 -10.69 6.55 6.88
N GLY A 19 -9.75 5.62 6.69
CA GLY A 19 -8.32 5.91 6.68
C GLY A 19 -7.69 6.00 8.07
N SER A 20 -8.23 5.27 9.05
CA SER A 20 -7.83 5.36 10.46
C SER A 20 -6.63 4.49 10.83
N LEU A 21 -6.18 3.58 9.95
CA LEU A 21 -4.94 2.83 10.20
C LEU A 21 -3.75 3.78 9.96
N PRO A 22 -2.96 4.12 11.00
CA PRO A 22 -1.75 4.91 10.81
C PRO A 22 -0.69 4.10 10.07
N VAL A 23 -0.08 4.70 9.06
CA VAL A 23 1.17 4.23 8.46
C VAL A 23 2.29 5.08 9.04
N THR A 24 3.19 4.47 9.80
CA THR A 24 4.25 5.19 10.52
C THR A 24 5.40 5.57 9.58
N ASP A 25 6.18 6.57 9.98
CA ASP A 25 7.38 6.98 9.24
C ASP A 25 8.40 5.85 9.07
N GLU A 26 8.45 4.92 10.04
CA GLU A 26 9.31 3.75 9.99
C GLU A 26 8.94 2.81 8.83
N VAL A 27 7.64 2.64 8.56
CA VAL A 27 7.16 1.85 7.40
C VAL A 27 7.56 2.54 6.09
N VAL A 28 7.39 3.86 6.01
CA VAL A 28 7.76 4.63 4.81
C VAL A 28 9.27 4.56 4.56
N LYS A 29 10.07 4.73 5.61
CA LYS A 29 11.53 4.62 5.56
C LYS A 29 11.97 3.24 5.11
N THR A 30 11.41 2.18 5.70
CA THR A 30 11.76 0.79 5.37
C THR A 30 11.40 0.46 3.93
N ALA A 31 10.22 0.88 3.45
CA ALA A 31 9.84 0.68 2.06
C ALA A 31 10.82 1.34 1.09
N LYS A 32 11.29 2.55 1.41
CA LYS A 32 12.31 3.24 0.62
C LYS A 32 13.65 2.49 0.63
N GLU A 33 14.11 2.01 1.78
CA GLU A 33 15.36 1.26 1.92
C GLU A 33 15.33 -0.07 1.15
N LEU A 34 14.17 -0.74 1.14
CA LEU A 34 13.95 -1.97 0.40
C LEU A 34 13.61 -1.73 -1.08
N SER A 35 13.56 -0.47 -1.51
CA SER A 35 13.11 -0.08 -2.86
C SER A 35 11.76 -0.72 -3.22
N VAL A 36 10.80 -0.62 -2.32
CA VAL A 36 9.40 -1.02 -2.51
C VAL A 36 8.58 0.23 -2.81
N ASN A 37 7.74 0.18 -3.85
CA ASN A 37 6.81 1.27 -4.12
C ASN A 37 5.65 1.19 -3.14
N LEU A 38 5.63 2.07 -2.13
CA LEU A 38 4.58 2.10 -1.11
C LEU A 38 3.43 3.02 -1.52
N VAL A 39 2.24 2.45 -1.72
CA VAL A 39 1.02 3.17 -2.06
C VAL A 39 0.05 3.12 -0.88
N VAL A 40 -0.20 4.26 -0.23
CA VAL A 40 -1.12 4.34 0.91
C VAL A 40 -2.45 4.94 0.47
N LYS A 41 -3.55 4.21 0.66
CA LYS A 41 -4.90 4.62 0.23
C LYS A 41 -5.98 4.21 1.23
N LYS A 42 -7.12 4.89 1.20
CA LYS A 42 -8.34 4.39 1.85
C LYS A 42 -8.79 3.11 1.16
N LEU A 43 -9.50 2.26 1.90
CA LEU A 43 -9.91 0.93 1.40
C LEU A 43 -10.62 1.01 0.05
N LYS A 44 -11.55 1.96 -0.12
CA LYS A 44 -12.33 2.13 -1.36
C LYS A 44 -11.46 2.33 -2.62
N ASP A 45 -10.28 2.94 -2.45
CA ASP A 45 -9.38 3.23 -3.56
C ASP A 45 -8.31 2.15 -3.67
N ALA A 46 -7.93 1.52 -2.56
CA ALA A 46 -6.97 0.40 -2.53
C ALA A 46 -7.52 -0.84 -3.24
N VAL A 47 -8.82 -1.14 -3.12
CA VAL A 47 -9.43 -2.30 -3.78
C VAL A 47 -9.43 -2.21 -5.31
N LEU A 48 -9.28 -1.01 -5.87
CA LEU A 48 -9.19 -0.81 -7.32
C LEU A 48 -7.89 -1.35 -7.92
N TYR A 49 -6.91 -1.69 -7.08
CA TYR A 49 -5.60 -2.22 -7.48
C TYR A 49 -5.54 -3.74 -7.43
N LEU A 50 -6.58 -4.44 -6.96
CA LEU A 50 -6.53 -5.90 -6.70
C LEU A 50 -6.20 -6.76 -7.92
N GLU A 51 -6.43 -6.24 -9.12
CA GLU A 51 -6.12 -6.92 -10.39
C GLU A 51 -4.74 -6.56 -10.94
N GLU A 52 -4.02 -5.62 -10.31
CA GLU A 52 -2.70 -5.20 -10.76
C GLU A 52 -1.66 -6.31 -10.49
N PRO A 53 -0.95 -6.77 -11.53
CA PRO A 53 0.06 -7.79 -11.38
C PRO A 53 1.22 -7.31 -10.50
N ASP A 54 1.94 -8.26 -9.90
CA ASP A 54 3.17 -8.01 -9.11
C ASP A 54 2.99 -7.01 -7.95
N THR A 55 1.76 -6.91 -7.41
CA THR A 55 1.40 -6.00 -6.32
C THR A 55 1.02 -6.78 -5.05
N ASN A 56 1.60 -6.39 -3.92
CA ASN A 56 1.26 -6.91 -2.60
C ASN A 56 0.29 -5.98 -1.88
N PHE A 57 -0.48 -6.53 -0.96
CA PHE A 57 -1.53 -5.78 -0.26
C PHE A 57 -1.51 -6.02 1.24
N VAL A 58 -1.72 -4.95 2.00
CA VAL A 58 -2.17 -5.00 3.40
C VAL A 58 -3.46 -4.22 3.50
N LEU A 59 -4.58 -4.91 3.73
CA LEU A 59 -5.90 -4.29 3.73
C LEU A 59 -6.51 -4.31 5.13
N HIS A 60 -6.64 -3.13 5.73
CA HIS A 60 -7.51 -2.95 6.89
C HIS A 60 -8.94 -2.76 6.40
N LEU A 61 -9.82 -3.71 6.72
CA LEU A 61 -11.20 -3.71 6.18
C LEU A 61 -12.15 -2.80 6.96
N THR A 62 -11.86 -2.59 8.24
CA THR A 62 -12.70 -1.81 9.14
C THR A 62 -11.97 -0.54 9.57
N CYS A 63 -12.58 0.22 10.47
CA CYS A 63 -11.87 1.18 11.29
C CYS A 63 -12.37 0.97 12.70
N ARG A 64 -11.51 1.13 13.70
CA ARG A 64 -12.01 1.32 15.06
C ARG A 64 -12.67 2.70 15.07
N ALA A 65 -14.00 2.76 15.09
CA ALA A 65 -14.69 3.98 15.42
C ALA A 65 -14.30 4.32 16.86
N LEU A 66 -13.51 5.38 17.04
CA LEU A 66 -13.46 6.07 18.32
C LEU A 66 -14.81 6.80 18.43
N ILE A 67 -15.84 6.04 18.83
CA ILE A 67 -17.05 6.58 19.46
C ILE A 67 -16.74 6.71 20.95
#